data_AF-A0A9P6GHY0-F1
#
_entry.id   AF-A0A9P6GHY0-F1
#
_cell.length_a   1.000
_cell.length_b   1.000
_cell.length_c   1.000
_cell.angle_alpha   90.00
_cell.angle_beta   90.00
_cell.angle_gamma   90.00
#
_symmetry.space_group_name_H-M   'P 1'
#
loop_
_entity.id
_entity.type
_entity.pdbx_description
1 polymer ?
#
loop_
_entity_poly.entity_id
_entity_poly.type
_entity_poly.pdbx_seq_one_letter_code
_entity_poly.pdbx_strand_id
1 'polypeptide(L)'
;MPLDRVDDGTDHDSLDTVQQHRRFMAMLYRYFFTPASVGPDDTTRKNLQALIVSMAVLESEMSAFNVYVITQHMHGKPLNMWPKYEQYSGLSAASRELEDIVTHIKKLAQCAGFSSKCCIDMYTFQAREISIKVSNIIATIMKTMSDKTKQIEAEAGTDAHKSTEQDAAIVTIMSELAEVIKHLTAAAESTWTALNLLETMAAKSSPQQANKFAKMHAYLPWVCCAITAILALSTFFNARDNAFQSPDLDSMRSSIAEMQSLCGLVNKNLDIAAYIRNGTLARVDQRLLALEHAWRDNDERLDNVWEALGPPNAEGTYFSRDMGAPDGQRIDSRVLKARMDKLEADALEFKRRVQRAEVRTTSRLNKLDRKRGGSGDTEAE
;
A
#
# COMPACT_ATOMS: atom_id res chain seq x y z
N MET A 1 54.29 -27.15 4.28
CA MET A 1 53.01 -26.78 4.94
C MET A 1 51.94 -26.79 3.85
N PRO A 2 50.92 -27.66 3.94
CA PRO A 2 49.90 -27.76 2.91
C PRO A 2 48.86 -26.65 3.11
N LEU A 3 48.47 -26.00 2.01
CA LEU A 3 47.40 -25.02 1.96
C LEU A 3 46.07 -25.79 1.92
N ASP A 4 45.29 -25.64 2.99
CA ASP A 4 43.92 -26.16 3.03
C ASP A 4 43.05 -25.43 2.00
N ARG A 5 42.55 -26.21 1.05
CA ARG A 5 41.61 -25.80 0.03
C ARG A 5 40.24 -25.69 0.70
N VAL A 6 39.78 -24.45 0.92
CA VAL A 6 38.40 -24.19 1.35
C VAL A 6 37.50 -24.47 0.15
N ASP A 7 36.69 -25.51 0.28
CA ASP A 7 35.72 -25.95 -0.73
C ASP A 7 34.54 -24.97 -0.69
N ASP A 8 34.44 -24.14 -1.74
CA ASP A 8 33.39 -23.13 -1.91
C ASP A 8 32.13 -23.83 -2.46
N GLY A 9 31.44 -24.54 -1.56
CA GLY A 9 30.17 -25.22 -1.82
C GLY A 9 29.10 -24.19 -2.19
N THR A 10 28.96 -23.96 -3.49
CA THR A 10 28.19 -22.87 -4.07
C THR A 10 26.70 -23.18 -4.05
N ASP A 11 25.91 -22.19 -3.59
CA ASP A 11 24.44 -22.10 -3.48
C ASP A 11 23.67 -22.33 -4.81
N HIS A 12 23.79 -23.49 -5.43
CA HIS A 12 23.04 -23.79 -6.67
C HIS A 12 21.57 -24.16 -6.43
N ASP A 13 21.20 -24.64 -5.23
CA ASP A 13 19.84 -25.15 -4.95
C ASP A 13 18.77 -24.05 -4.76
N SER A 14 19.19 -22.82 -4.46
CA SER A 14 18.29 -21.68 -4.21
C SER A 14 17.67 -21.10 -5.50
N LEU A 15 18.42 -21.12 -6.60
CA LEU A 15 17.96 -20.54 -7.87
C LEU A 15 16.93 -21.44 -8.59
N ASP A 16 17.05 -22.76 -8.42
CA ASP A 16 16.15 -23.73 -9.03
C ASP A 16 14.75 -23.70 -8.42
N THR A 17 14.63 -23.45 -7.11
CA THR A 17 13.33 -23.39 -6.43
C THR A 17 12.48 -22.20 -6.89
N VAL A 18 13.09 -21.03 -7.13
CA VAL A 18 12.39 -19.85 -7.68
C VAL A 18 11.95 -20.09 -9.13
N GLN A 19 12.81 -20.71 -9.94
CA GLN A 19 12.48 -21.03 -11.33
C GLN A 19 11.37 -22.08 -11.43
N GLN A 20 11.40 -23.07 -10.54
CA GLN A 20 10.39 -24.13 -10.46
C GLN A 20 9.04 -23.57 -9.98
N HIS A 21 9.03 -22.63 -9.04
CA HIS A 21 7.82 -21.92 -8.62
C HIS A 21 7.21 -21.10 -9.76
N ARG A 22 8.03 -20.37 -10.55
CA ARG A 22 7.56 -19.66 -11.76
C ARG A 22 6.95 -20.60 -12.78
N ARG A 23 7.58 -21.76 -13.04
CA ARG A 23 7.06 -22.78 -13.96
C ARG A 23 5.76 -23.41 -13.46
N PHE A 24 5.66 -23.68 -12.16
CA PHE A 24 4.46 -24.23 -11.54
C PHE A 24 3.28 -23.25 -11.61
N MET A 25 3.52 -21.97 -11.29
CA MET A 25 2.52 -20.92 -11.43
C MET A 25 2.06 -20.78 -12.88
N ALA A 26 2.99 -20.80 -13.85
CA ALA A 26 2.66 -20.79 -15.28
C ALA A 26 1.87 -22.04 -15.75
N MET A 27 2.06 -23.19 -15.10
CA MET A 27 1.34 -24.43 -15.41
C MET A 27 -0.09 -24.41 -14.85
N LEU A 28 -0.27 -24.02 -13.58
CA LEU A 28 -1.60 -23.83 -13.00
C LEU A 28 -2.41 -22.81 -13.81
N TYR A 29 -1.73 -21.80 -14.33
CA TYR A 29 -2.30 -20.80 -15.22
C TYR A 29 -2.90 -21.38 -16.50
N ARG A 30 -2.22 -22.35 -17.13
CA ARG A 30 -2.72 -23.05 -18.32
C ARG A 30 -3.87 -24.01 -18.02
N TYR A 31 -3.83 -24.66 -16.86
CA TYR A 31 -4.75 -25.74 -16.53
C TYR A 31 -6.14 -25.24 -16.11
N PHE A 32 -6.22 -24.13 -15.36
CA PHE A 32 -7.50 -23.58 -14.92
C PHE A 32 -8.23 -22.70 -15.96
N PHE A 33 -7.60 -22.36 -17.08
CA PHE A 33 -8.10 -21.33 -18.00
C PHE A 33 -8.02 -21.71 -19.48
N THR A 34 -8.40 -22.94 -19.82
CA THR A 34 -8.59 -23.34 -21.22
C THR A 34 -9.77 -22.58 -21.84
N PRO A 35 -9.61 -21.98 -23.04
CA PRO A 35 -10.62 -21.10 -23.62
C PRO A 35 -11.81 -21.92 -24.13
N ALA A 36 -12.95 -21.82 -23.45
CA ALA A 36 -14.25 -22.20 -24.00
C ALA A 36 -14.75 -21.09 -24.93
N SER A 37 -14.90 -21.41 -26.23
CA SER A 37 -15.68 -20.70 -27.26
C SER A 37 -15.49 -19.17 -27.34
N VAL A 38 -14.76 -18.72 -28.37
CA VAL A 38 -14.46 -17.31 -28.68
C VAL A 38 -15.74 -16.53 -29.01
N GLY A 39 -16.31 -15.84 -28.01
CA GLY A 39 -17.31 -14.79 -28.19
C GLY A 39 -16.72 -13.40 -27.93
N PRO A 40 -17.39 -12.30 -28.32
CA PRO A 40 -16.93 -10.94 -28.07
C PRO A 40 -16.72 -10.58 -26.58
N ASP A 41 -17.24 -11.38 -25.64
CA ASP A 41 -16.95 -11.30 -24.20
C ASP A 41 -15.54 -11.77 -23.80
N ASP A 42 -14.78 -12.36 -24.73
CA ASP A 42 -13.47 -12.94 -24.47
C ASP A 42 -12.38 -11.86 -24.27
N THR A 43 -12.50 -10.70 -24.92
CA THR A 43 -11.50 -9.62 -24.83
C THR A 43 -11.45 -8.99 -23.44
N THR A 44 -12.59 -8.68 -22.83
CA THR A 44 -12.66 -8.12 -21.47
C THR A 44 -12.07 -9.08 -20.45
N ARG A 45 -12.42 -10.38 -20.57
CA ARG A 45 -11.90 -11.43 -19.72
C ARG A 45 -10.39 -11.53 -19.84
N LYS A 46 -9.85 -11.59 -21.07
CA LYS A 46 -8.41 -11.64 -21.33
C LYS A 46 -7.68 -10.45 -20.73
N ASN A 47 -8.23 -9.25 -20.82
CA ASN A 47 -7.60 -8.05 -20.25
C ASN A 47 -7.60 -8.05 -18.72
N LEU A 48 -8.72 -8.41 -18.09
CA LEU A 48 -8.78 -8.55 -16.62
C LEU A 48 -7.85 -9.67 -16.13
N GLN A 49 -7.77 -10.75 -16.89
CA GLN A 49 -6.88 -11.87 -16.63
C GLN A 49 -5.41 -11.46 -16.76
N ALA A 50 -5.05 -10.68 -17.80
CA ALA A 50 -3.72 -10.11 -17.97
C ALA A 50 -3.34 -9.17 -16.81
N LEU A 51 -4.30 -8.39 -16.29
CA LEU A 51 -4.09 -7.56 -15.11
C LEU A 51 -3.70 -8.40 -13.88
N ILE A 52 -4.43 -9.48 -13.59
CA ILE A 52 -4.11 -10.36 -12.46
C ILE A 52 -2.76 -11.04 -12.63
N VAL A 53 -2.40 -11.45 -13.86
CA VAL A 53 -1.06 -11.99 -14.14
C VAL A 53 0.01 -10.98 -13.83
N SER A 54 -0.15 -9.75 -14.30
CA SER A 54 0.85 -8.71 -14.11
C SER A 54 1.00 -8.37 -12.62
N MET A 55 -0.10 -8.34 -11.86
CA MET A 55 -0.04 -8.22 -10.39
C MET A 55 0.70 -9.40 -9.74
N ALA A 56 0.47 -10.64 -10.18
CA ALA A 56 1.15 -11.83 -9.66
C ALA A 56 2.64 -11.87 -10.02
N VAL A 57 3.01 -11.42 -11.23
CA VAL A 57 4.41 -11.27 -11.64
C VAL A 57 5.11 -10.24 -10.75
N LEU A 58 4.49 -9.08 -10.51
CA LEU A 58 5.02 -8.08 -9.60
C LEU A 58 5.17 -8.62 -8.17
N GLU A 59 4.21 -9.39 -7.67
CA GLU A 59 4.30 -10.04 -6.36
C GLU A 59 5.44 -11.08 -6.28
N SER A 60 5.67 -11.83 -7.36
CA SER A 60 6.80 -12.75 -7.45
C SER A 60 8.15 -12.02 -7.43
N GLU A 61 8.29 -10.91 -8.17
CA GLU A 61 9.50 -10.07 -8.15
C GLU A 61 9.74 -9.44 -6.77
N MET A 62 8.67 -8.96 -6.12
CA MET A 62 8.73 -8.45 -4.74
C MET A 62 9.14 -9.54 -3.75
N SER A 63 8.66 -10.78 -3.93
CA SER A 63 9.02 -11.92 -3.09
C SER A 63 10.50 -12.29 -3.25
N ALA A 64 11.02 -12.30 -4.48
CA ALA A 64 12.44 -12.50 -4.76
C ALA A 64 13.30 -11.42 -4.08
N PHE A 65 12.86 -10.16 -4.15
CA PHE A 65 13.54 -9.06 -3.49
C PHE A 65 13.50 -9.19 -1.95
N ASN A 66 12.38 -9.65 -1.38
CA ASN A 66 12.28 -9.93 0.05
C ASN A 66 13.25 -11.01 0.51
N VAL A 67 13.36 -12.11 -0.26
CA VAL A 67 14.33 -13.18 0.01
C VAL A 67 15.74 -12.62 0.01
N TYR A 68 16.11 -11.80 -0.98
CA TYR A 68 17.41 -11.12 -1.00
C TYR A 68 17.64 -10.29 0.29
N VAL A 69 16.71 -9.42 0.67
CA VAL A 69 16.85 -8.56 1.86
C VAL A 69 16.98 -9.39 3.15
N ILE A 70 16.17 -10.42 3.32
CA ILE A 70 16.23 -11.31 4.50
C ILE A 70 17.57 -12.05 4.52
N THR A 71 18.01 -12.59 3.38
CA THR A 71 19.29 -13.29 3.29
C THR A 71 20.45 -12.37 3.65
N GLN A 72 20.49 -11.14 3.11
CA GLN A 72 21.54 -10.19 3.48
C GLN A 72 21.50 -9.80 4.97
N HIS A 73 20.30 -9.65 5.53
CA HIS A 73 20.12 -9.39 6.95
C HIS A 73 20.66 -10.53 7.82
N MET A 74 20.36 -11.79 7.47
CA MET A 74 20.81 -12.98 8.19
C MET A 74 22.33 -13.16 8.17
N HIS A 75 23.00 -12.75 7.10
CA HIS A 75 24.47 -12.77 7.03
C HIS A 75 25.14 -11.76 7.96
N GLY A 76 24.38 -10.89 8.64
CA GLY A 76 24.91 -9.93 9.61
C GLY A 76 25.74 -8.80 9.00
N LYS A 77 25.92 -8.77 7.67
CA LYS A 77 26.72 -7.76 6.99
C LYS A 77 26.08 -6.37 7.13
N PRO A 78 26.90 -5.31 7.26
CA PRO A 78 26.40 -3.93 7.24
C PRO A 78 25.86 -3.58 5.84
N LEU A 79 24.91 -2.64 5.76
CA LEU A 79 24.16 -2.36 4.53
C LEU A 79 25.06 -1.88 3.37
N ASN A 80 26.17 -1.18 3.67
CA ASN A 80 27.16 -0.76 2.66
C ASN A 80 27.93 -1.93 2.03
N MET A 81 27.90 -3.12 2.62
CA MET A 81 28.54 -4.32 2.10
C MET A 81 27.56 -5.28 1.41
N TRP A 82 26.28 -4.90 1.32
CA TRP A 82 25.31 -5.71 0.61
C TRP A 82 25.60 -5.62 -0.89
N PRO A 83 25.69 -6.76 -1.60
CA PRO A 83 25.86 -6.75 -3.04
C PRO A 83 24.62 -6.12 -3.67
N LYS A 84 24.79 -5.23 -4.65
CA LYS A 84 23.66 -4.57 -5.31
C LYS A 84 22.66 -5.61 -5.84
N TYR A 85 21.36 -5.42 -5.56
CA TYR A 85 20.33 -6.30 -6.07
C TYR A 85 20.22 -6.18 -7.61
N GLU A 86 20.61 -7.23 -8.32
CA GLU A 86 20.72 -7.20 -9.79
C GLU A 86 19.36 -7.13 -10.50
N GLN A 87 18.28 -7.56 -9.83
CA GLN A 87 16.95 -7.68 -10.41
C GLN A 87 16.05 -6.45 -10.18
N TYR A 88 16.60 -5.30 -9.77
CA TYR A 88 15.83 -4.04 -9.71
C TYR A 88 15.19 -3.69 -11.06
N SER A 89 15.86 -4.02 -12.16
CA SER A 89 15.34 -3.85 -13.52
C SER A 89 14.08 -4.69 -13.77
N GLY A 90 14.05 -5.93 -13.28
CA GLY A 90 12.88 -6.82 -13.36
C GLY A 90 11.70 -6.27 -12.58
N LEU A 91 11.94 -5.82 -11.35
CA LEU A 91 10.89 -5.19 -10.53
C LEU A 91 10.35 -3.91 -11.18
N SER A 92 11.22 -3.04 -11.70
CA SER A 92 10.78 -1.84 -12.43
C SER A 92 10.00 -2.16 -13.70
N ALA A 93 10.39 -3.20 -14.42
CA ALA A 93 9.70 -3.64 -15.63
C ALA A 93 8.31 -4.17 -15.29
N ALA A 94 8.19 -5.01 -14.26
CA ALA A 94 6.91 -5.54 -13.79
C ALA A 94 5.94 -4.45 -13.32
N SER A 95 6.42 -3.45 -12.55
CA SER A 95 5.59 -2.31 -12.13
C SER A 95 5.09 -1.50 -13.33
N ARG A 96 5.97 -1.23 -14.32
CA ARG A 96 5.61 -0.48 -15.52
C ARG A 96 4.61 -1.23 -16.40
N GLU A 97 4.82 -2.53 -16.59
CA GLU A 97 3.89 -3.38 -17.34
C GLU A 97 2.50 -3.40 -16.68
N LEU A 98 2.44 -3.47 -15.34
CA LEU A 98 1.19 -3.39 -14.61
C LEU A 98 0.51 -2.03 -14.83
N GLU A 99 1.24 -0.93 -14.77
CA GLU A 99 0.72 0.40 -15.06
C GLU A 99 0.19 0.52 -16.50
N ASP A 100 0.90 -0.01 -17.49
CA ASP A 100 0.47 -0.01 -18.88
C ASP A 100 -0.84 -0.79 -19.06
N ILE A 101 -0.97 -1.96 -18.42
CA ILE A 101 -2.21 -2.75 -18.43
C ILE A 101 -3.35 -2.00 -17.72
N VAL A 102 -3.09 -1.40 -16.56
CA VAL A 102 -4.07 -0.59 -15.81
C VAL A 102 -4.57 0.57 -16.67
N THR A 103 -3.68 1.30 -17.34
CA THR A 103 -4.07 2.42 -18.21
C THR A 103 -4.86 1.94 -19.42
N HIS A 104 -4.51 0.80 -20.00
CA HIS A 104 -5.24 0.17 -21.09
C HIS A 104 -6.67 -0.21 -20.67
N ILE A 105 -6.82 -0.94 -19.55
CA ILE A 105 -8.14 -1.34 -19.02
C ILE A 105 -8.95 -0.11 -18.62
N LYS A 106 -8.33 0.92 -18.05
CA LYS A 106 -9.01 2.17 -17.70
C LYS A 106 -9.59 2.86 -18.94
N LYS A 107 -8.88 2.86 -20.08
CA LYS A 107 -9.40 3.37 -21.36
C LYS A 107 -10.57 2.53 -21.86
N LEU A 108 -10.45 1.20 -21.81
CA LEU A 108 -11.53 0.29 -22.20
C LEU A 108 -12.78 0.43 -21.33
N ALA A 109 -12.60 0.63 -20.02
CA ALA A 109 -13.69 0.82 -19.07
C ALA A 109 -14.46 2.14 -19.26
N GLN A 110 -13.91 3.09 -20.02
CA GLN A 110 -14.61 4.31 -20.43
C GLN A 110 -15.49 4.09 -21.67
N CYS A 111 -15.22 3.06 -22.48
CA CYS A 111 -16.07 2.68 -23.61
C CYS A 111 -17.35 2.02 -23.08
N ALA A 112 -18.50 2.49 -23.56
CA ALA A 112 -19.80 1.92 -23.20
C ALA A 112 -19.83 0.42 -23.58
N GLY A 113 -20.02 -0.46 -22.59
CA GLY A 113 -20.15 -1.91 -22.80
C GLY A 113 -19.19 -2.79 -21.99
N PHE A 114 -18.10 -2.25 -21.44
CA PHE A 114 -17.06 -3.06 -20.77
C PHE A 114 -17.52 -3.74 -19.47
N SER A 115 -18.47 -3.13 -18.74
CA SER A 115 -18.82 -3.52 -17.36
C SER A 115 -19.93 -4.58 -17.24
N SER A 116 -20.77 -4.77 -18.27
CA SER A 116 -22.07 -5.43 -18.09
C SER A 116 -22.02 -6.96 -17.96
N LYS A 117 -20.92 -7.63 -18.32
CA LYS A 117 -20.93 -9.09 -18.56
C LYS A 117 -19.84 -9.90 -17.88
N CYS A 118 -18.84 -9.27 -17.26
CA CYS A 118 -17.75 -9.99 -16.63
C CYS A 118 -17.94 -10.09 -15.11
N CYS A 119 -17.64 -11.25 -14.52
CA CYS A 119 -17.58 -11.45 -13.06
C CYS A 119 -16.37 -10.73 -12.47
N ILE A 120 -16.44 -9.39 -12.41
CA ILE A 120 -15.35 -8.53 -11.90
C ILE A 120 -15.00 -8.90 -10.46
N ASP A 121 -15.97 -9.34 -9.65
CA ASP A 121 -15.78 -9.65 -8.22
C ASP A 121 -14.71 -10.72 -7.96
N MET A 122 -14.62 -11.73 -8.83
CA MET A 122 -13.59 -12.77 -8.72
C MET A 122 -12.19 -12.18 -8.91
N TYR A 123 -12.02 -11.31 -9.92
CA TYR A 123 -10.75 -10.62 -10.18
C TYR A 123 -10.42 -9.62 -9.06
N THR A 124 -11.42 -8.90 -8.54
CA THR A 124 -11.24 -8.00 -7.39
C THR A 124 -10.77 -8.75 -6.15
N PHE A 125 -11.33 -9.94 -5.89
CA PHE A 125 -10.88 -10.78 -4.77
C PHE A 125 -9.41 -11.21 -4.92
N GLN A 126 -9.02 -11.70 -6.11
CA GLN A 126 -7.63 -12.08 -6.40
C GLN A 126 -6.67 -10.89 -6.29
N ALA A 127 -7.03 -9.75 -6.86
CA ALA A 127 -6.24 -8.53 -6.77
C ALA A 127 -6.04 -8.07 -5.32
N ARG A 128 -7.06 -8.23 -4.47
CA ARG A 128 -6.97 -7.90 -3.04
C ARG A 128 -6.01 -8.84 -2.31
N GLU A 129 -6.07 -10.15 -2.59
CA GLU A 129 -5.13 -11.12 -2.01
C GLU A 129 -3.68 -10.77 -2.39
N ILE A 130 -3.43 -10.50 -3.67
CA ILE A 130 -2.09 -10.09 -4.16
C ILE A 130 -1.65 -8.77 -3.52
N SER A 131 -2.54 -7.78 -3.42
CA SER A 131 -2.23 -6.49 -2.80
C SER A 131 -1.85 -6.63 -1.32
N ILE A 132 -2.50 -7.53 -0.57
CA ILE A 132 -2.15 -7.84 0.81
C ILE A 132 -0.76 -8.49 0.89
N LYS A 133 -0.48 -9.48 0.02
CA LYS A 133 0.84 -10.14 -0.05
C LYS A 133 1.96 -9.13 -0.32
N VAL A 134 1.81 -8.29 -1.35
CA VAL A 134 2.78 -7.22 -1.69
C VAL A 134 2.97 -6.26 -0.50
N SER A 135 1.89 -5.86 0.16
CA SER A 135 1.97 -4.96 1.33
C SER A 135 2.72 -5.59 2.50
N ASN A 136 2.50 -6.88 2.78
CA ASN A 136 3.21 -7.62 3.84
C ASN A 136 4.71 -7.75 3.54
N ILE A 137 5.06 -7.98 2.27
CA ILE A 137 6.45 -8.00 1.81
C ILE A 137 7.11 -6.63 2.05
N ILE A 138 6.47 -5.54 1.62
CA ILE A 138 6.98 -4.18 1.81
C ILE A 138 7.21 -3.89 3.30
N ALA A 139 6.25 -4.23 4.16
CA ALA A 139 6.35 -4.01 5.59
C ALA A 139 7.55 -4.75 6.20
N THR A 140 7.81 -5.97 5.74
CA THR A 140 8.93 -6.79 6.19
C THR A 140 10.26 -6.17 5.76
N ILE A 141 10.40 -5.81 4.48
CA ILE A 141 11.62 -5.16 3.95
C ILE A 141 11.90 -3.85 4.67
N MET A 142 10.88 -2.99 4.83
CA MET A 142 11.04 -1.69 5.50
C MET A 142 11.43 -1.85 6.97
N LYS A 143 10.89 -2.85 7.66
CA LYS A 143 11.30 -3.17 9.03
C LYS A 143 12.77 -3.57 9.09
N THR A 144 13.18 -4.52 8.24
CA THR A 144 14.57 -4.99 8.16
C THR A 144 15.54 -3.85 7.85
N MET A 145 15.19 -2.96 6.92
CA MET A 145 15.99 -1.78 6.59
C MET A 145 16.06 -0.81 7.76
N SER A 146 14.95 -0.53 8.45
CA SER A 146 14.94 0.33 9.63
C SER A 146 15.81 -0.21 10.76
N ASP A 147 15.78 -1.52 11.01
CA ASP A 147 16.59 -2.16 12.03
C ASP A 147 18.08 -2.06 11.68
N LYS A 148 18.43 -2.21 10.38
CA LYS A 148 19.81 -2.03 9.91
C LYS A 148 20.30 -0.59 9.99
N THR A 149 19.47 0.40 9.67
CA THR A 149 19.83 1.82 9.83
C THR A 149 20.16 2.16 11.27
N LYS A 150 19.34 1.68 12.23
CA LYS A 150 19.62 1.87 13.68
C LYS A 150 20.93 1.21 14.11
N GLN A 151 21.23 0.02 13.59
CA GLN A 151 22.50 -0.66 13.86
C GLN A 151 23.69 0.19 13.41
N ILE A 152 23.61 0.76 12.20
CA ILE A 152 24.66 1.64 11.66
C ILE A 152 24.80 2.92 12.48
N GLU A 153 23.70 3.54 12.89
CA GLU A 153 23.73 4.73 13.76
C GLU A 153 24.41 4.44 15.12
N ALA A 154 24.16 3.25 15.68
CA ALA A 154 24.78 2.83 16.93
C ALA A 154 26.29 2.57 16.78
N GLU A 155 26.71 1.89 15.70
CA GLU A 155 28.12 1.64 15.38
C GLU A 155 28.88 2.94 15.02
N ALA A 156 28.17 3.90 14.40
CA ALA A 156 28.73 5.18 14.04
C ALA A 156 29.09 6.06 15.25
N GLY A 157 28.38 5.89 16.37
CA GLY A 157 28.57 6.68 17.58
C GLY A 157 29.79 6.29 18.41
N THR A 158 30.39 5.13 18.16
CA THR A 158 31.48 4.60 19.02
C THR A 158 32.89 4.97 18.55
N ASP A 159 33.11 5.25 17.25
CA ASP A 159 34.44 5.44 16.66
C ASP A 159 34.65 6.85 16.07
N ALA A 160 34.88 7.85 16.92
CA ALA A 160 35.08 9.26 16.52
C ALA A 160 36.32 9.53 15.63
N HIS A 161 37.17 8.53 15.35
CA HIS A 161 38.44 8.68 14.63
C HIS A 161 38.42 8.22 13.16
N LYS A 162 37.30 7.69 12.62
CA LYS A 162 37.19 7.19 11.23
C LYS A 162 36.21 7.98 10.36
N SER A 163 36.07 9.29 10.58
CA SER A 163 34.93 10.06 10.04
C SER A 163 34.79 10.02 8.51
N THR A 164 35.88 10.04 7.74
CA THR A 164 35.82 10.15 6.27
C THR A 164 35.39 8.87 5.55
N GLU A 165 35.85 7.69 5.99
CA GLU A 165 35.39 6.40 5.43
C GLU A 165 33.94 6.11 5.84
N GLN A 166 33.58 6.51 7.05
CA GLN A 166 32.26 6.37 7.62
C GLN A 166 31.22 7.24 6.91
N ASP A 167 31.56 8.49 6.58
CA ASP A 167 30.70 9.37 5.80
C ASP A 167 30.43 8.79 4.40
N ALA A 168 31.44 8.22 3.74
CA ALA A 168 31.28 7.56 2.44
C ALA A 168 30.37 6.31 2.52
N ALA A 169 30.50 5.52 3.59
CA ALA A 169 29.63 4.38 3.86
C ALA A 169 28.18 4.83 4.09
N ILE A 170 27.95 5.86 4.91
CA ILE A 170 26.62 6.42 5.19
C ILE A 170 25.96 6.91 3.89
N VAL A 171 26.69 7.62 3.04
CA VAL A 171 26.17 8.08 1.74
C VAL A 171 25.76 6.90 0.86
N THR A 172 26.59 5.84 0.81
CA THR A 172 26.29 4.62 0.04
C THR A 172 25.02 3.93 0.57
N ILE A 173 24.90 3.81 1.89
CA ILE A 173 23.74 3.22 2.58
C ILE A 173 22.46 4.00 2.28
N MET A 174 22.51 5.33 2.41
CA MET A 174 21.37 6.19 2.12
C MET A 174 20.96 6.10 0.64
N SER A 175 21.93 5.95 -0.28
CA SER A 175 21.65 5.80 -1.71
C SER A 175 20.94 4.47 -2.03
N GLU A 176 21.39 3.35 -1.45
CA GLU A 176 20.75 2.04 -1.62
C GLU A 176 19.36 2.03 -0.97
N LEU A 177 19.23 2.59 0.24
CA LEU A 177 17.94 2.71 0.92
C LEU A 177 16.94 3.54 0.11
N ALA A 178 17.38 4.64 -0.51
CA ALA A 178 16.53 5.45 -1.39
C ALA A 178 16.06 4.65 -2.61
N GLU A 179 16.93 3.85 -3.22
CA GLU A 179 16.57 3.00 -4.36
C GLU A 179 15.58 1.90 -3.96
N VAL A 180 15.76 1.27 -2.80
CA VAL A 180 14.79 0.33 -2.21
C VAL A 180 13.43 0.99 -2.01
N ILE A 181 13.38 2.15 -1.34
CA ILE A 181 12.12 2.85 -1.05
C ILE A 181 11.39 3.22 -2.35
N LYS A 182 12.13 3.71 -3.36
CA LYS A 182 11.59 4.04 -4.68
C LYS A 182 10.90 2.83 -5.33
N HIS A 183 11.58 1.69 -5.35
CA HIS A 183 11.04 0.46 -5.93
C HIS A 183 9.84 -0.10 -5.16
N LEU A 184 9.89 -0.13 -3.83
CA LEU A 184 8.77 -0.58 -2.99
C LEU A 184 7.54 0.34 -3.16
N THR A 185 7.76 1.66 -3.22
CA THR A 185 6.69 2.65 -3.39
C THR A 185 6.03 2.50 -4.77
N ALA A 186 6.84 2.35 -5.82
CA ALA A 186 6.32 2.11 -7.17
C ALA A 186 5.48 0.81 -7.21
N ALA A 187 6.00 -0.31 -6.69
CA ALA A 187 5.26 -1.57 -6.64
C ALA A 187 3.93 -1.45 -5.86
N ALA A 188 3.94 -0.74 -4.71
CA ALA A 188 2.73 -0.48 -3.93
C ALA A 188 1.71 0.33 -4.71
N GLU A 189 2.15 1.41 -5.36
CA GLU A 189 1.29 2.32 -6.12
C GLU A 189 0.68 1.62 -7.34
N SER A 190 1.46 0.86 -8.12
CA SER A 190 0.95 0.12 -9.28
C SER A 190 -0.07 -0.94 -8.83
N THR A 191 0.22 -1.70 -7.77
CA THR A 191 -0.68 -2.74 -7.22
C THR A 191 -1.97 -2.15 -6.67
N TRP A 192 -1.88 -1.05 -5.92
CA TRP A 192 -3.04 -0.37 -5.36
C TRP A 192 -3.91 0.27 -6.45
N THR A 193 -3.29 0.85 -7.48
CA THR A 193 -4.02 1.43 -8.61
C THR A 193 -4.78 0.36 -9.39
N ALA A 194 -4.18 -0.82 -9.59
CA ALA A 194 -4.84 -1.98 -10.19
C ALA A 194 -6.05 -2.45 -9.36
N LEU A 195 -5.89 -2.60 -8.05
CA LEU A 195 -6.99 -2.96 -7.14
C LEU A 195 -8.11 -1.92 -7.17
N ASN A 196 -7.79 -0.63 -7.04
CA ASN A 196 -8.77 0.45 -7.03
C ASN A 196 -9.52 0.56 -8.37
N LEU A 197 -8.87 0.24 -9.50
CA LEU A 197 -9.54 0.16 -10.80
C LEU A 197 -10.61 -0.94 -10.79
N LEU A 198 -10.26 -2.14 -10.32
CA LEU A 198 -11.19 -3.27 -10.21
C LEU A 198 -12.34 -2.97 -9.24
N GLU A 199 -12.07 -2.39 -8.08
CA GLU A 199 -13.09 -1.98 -7.12
C GLU A 199 -14.01 -0.90 -7.69
N THR A 200 -13.46 0.06 -8.45
CA THR A 200 -14.26 1.08 -9.14
C THR A 200 -15.15 0.47 -10.22
N MET A 201 -14.65 -0.53 -10.96
CA MET A 201 -15.43 -1.25 -11.95
C MET A 201 -16.54 -2.08 -11.29
N ALA A 202 -16.23 -2.81 -10.21
CA ALA A 202 -17.20 -3.59 -9.44
C ALA A 202 -18.30 -2.69 -8.83
N ALA A 203 -17.93 -1.52 -8.30
CA ALA A 203 -18.89 -0.55 -7.77
C ALA A 203 -19.85 -0.02 -8.84
N LYS A 204 -19.41 0.08 -10.11
CA LYS A 204 -20.25 0.49 -11.24
C LYS A 204 -21.19 -0.61 -11.73
N SER A 205 -20.80 -1.89 -11.63
CA SER A 205 -21.67 -3.02 -11.96
C SER A 205 -22.68 -3.33 -10.84
N SER A 206 -22.39 -2.89 -9.62
CA SER A 206 -23.06 -3.27 -8.37
C SER A 206 -24.54 -2.89 -8.16
N PRO A 207 -25.20 -1.88 -8.75
CA PRO A 207 -26.62 -1.63 -8.39
C PRO A 207 -27.54 -2.82 -8.74
N GLN A 208 -27.29 -3.45 -9.89
CA GLN A 208 -28.02 -4.63 -10.36
C GLN A 208 -27.40 -5.95 -9.86
N GLN A 209 -26.09 -5.94 -9.59
CA GLN A 209 -25.33 -7.12 -9.16
C GLN A 209 -25.41 -7.35 -7.64
N ALA A 210 -25.57 -6.29 -6.82
CA ALA A 210 -25.80 -6.40 -5.38
C ALA A 210 -27.07 -7.19 -5.06
N ASN A 211 -28.10 -7.06 -5.90
CA ASN A 211 -29.34 -7.84 -5.76
C ASN A 211 -29.15 -9.33 -6.13
N LYS A 212 -28.18 -9.64 -7.01
CA LYS A 212 -27.79 -11.02 -7.34
C LYS A 212 -26.82 -11.62 -6.30
N PHE A 213 -25.87 -10.83 -5.79
CA PHE A 213 -24.93 -11.23 -4.74
C PHE A 213 -25.59 -11.36 -3.39
N ALA A 214 -26.57 -10.52 -3.03
CA ALA A 214 -27.36 -10.70 -1.82
C ALA A 214 -28.13 -12.04 -1.86
N LYS A 215 -28.70 -12.40 -3.02
CA LYS A 215 -29.29 -13.73 -3.23
C LYS A 215 -28.23 -14.83 -3.10
N MET A 216 -27.07 -14.70 -3.76
CA MET A 216 -26.00 -15.69 -3.69
C MET A 216 -25.39 -15.83 -2.28
N HIS A 217 -25.22 -14.74 -1.52
CA HIS A 217 -24.78 -14.75 -0.12
C HIS A 217 -25.83 -15.37 0.80
N ALA A 218 -27.13 -15.24 0.50
CA ALA A 218 -28.18 -15.98 1.21
C ALA A 218 -28.10 -17.50 0.95
N TYR A 219 -27.60 -17.91 -0.22
CA TYR A 219 -27.35 -19.33 -0.55
C TYR A 219 -25.99 -19.85 -0.08
N LEU A 220 -25.00 -18.99 0.20
CA LEU A 220 -23.65 -19.40 0.61
C LEU A 220 -23.65 -20.30 1.87
N PRO A 221 -24.43 -20.00 2.94
CA PRO A 221 -24.56 -20.91 4.08
C PRO A 221 -25.14 -22.27 3.67
N TRP A 222 -26.13 -22.28 2.78
CA TRP A 222 -26.75 -23.52 2.28
C TRP A 222 -25.79 -24.35 1.44
N VAL A 223 -24.97 -23.71 0.59
CA VAL A 223 -23.94 -24.39 -0.20
C VAL A 223 -22.84 -24.94 0.71
N CYS A 224 -22.38 -24.16 1.69
CA CYS A 224 -21.41 -24.64 2.69
C CYS A 224 -21.97 -25.81 3.50
N CYS A 225 -23.23 -25.76 3.93
CA CYS A 225 -23.94 -26.86 4.60
C CYS A 225 -24.10 -28.08 3.70
N ALA A 226 -24.42 -27.91 2.42
CA ALA A 226 -24.53 -29.00 1.46
C ALA A 226 -23.16 -29.66 1.21
N ILE A 227 -22.10 -28.88 1.06
CA ILE A 227 -20.73 -29.38 0.89
C ILE A 227 -20.28 -30.12 2.15
N THR A 228 -20.52 -29.57 3.35
CA THR A 228 -20.19 -30.28 4.60
C THR A 228 -21.02 -31.55 4.78
N ALA A 229 -22.31 -31.54 4.40
CA ALA A 229 -23.13 -32.74 4.40
C ALA A 229 -22.64 -33.79 3.40
N ILE A 230 -22.27 -33.39 2.18
CA ILE A 230 -21.70 -34.29 1.16
C ILE A 230 -20.36 -34.86 1.64
N LEU A 231 -19.49 -34.04 2.23
CA LEU A 231 -18.23 -34.49 2.80
C LEU A 231 -18.45 -35.47 3.96
N ALA A 232 -19.39 -35.18 4.87
CA ALA A 232 -19.76 -36.08 5.97
C ALA A 232 -20.43 -37.39 5.48
N LEU A 233 -21.25 -37.33 4.43
CA LEU A 233 -21.82 -38.51 3.79
C LEU A 233 -20.72 -39.32 3.08
N SER A 234 -19.78 -38.65 2.41
CA SER A 234 -18.66 -39.32 1.72
C SER A 234 -17.73 -40.04 2.69
N THR A 235 -17.47 -39.48 3.89
CA THR A 235 -16.71 -40.18 4.93
C THR A 235 -17.51 -41.36 5.50
N PHE A 236 -18.83 -41.23 5.63
CA PHE A 236 -19.70 -42.31 6.11
C PHE A 236 -19.81 -43.48 5.11
N PHE A 237 -19.90 -43.19 3.80
CA PHE A 237 -19.95 -44.21 2.76
C PHE A 237 -18.57 -44.80 2.45
N ASN A 238 -17.50 -44.01 2.40
CA ASN A 238 -16.14 -44.53 2.23
C ASN A 238 -15.67 -45.36 3.44
N ALA A 239 -16.13 -45.06 4.66
CA ALA A 239 -15.88 -45.89 5.83
C ALA A 239 -16.58 -47.27 5.75
N ARG A 240 -17.62 -47.39 4.91
CA ARG A 240 -18.35 -48.65 4.72
C ARG A 240 -17.68 -49.57 3.70
N ASP A 241 -17.08 -49.01 2.65
CA ASP A 241 -16.37 -49.80 1.62
C ASP A 241 -14.89 -50.05 1.95
N ASN A 242 -14.26 -49.20 2.80
CA ASN A 242 -12.88 -49.38 3.26
C ASN A 242 -12.79 -49.86 4.72
N ALA A 243 -13.63 -50.82 5.12
CA ALA A 243 -13.59 -51.45 6.45
C ALA A 243 -12.27 -52.20 6.78
N PHE A 244 -11.20 -52.04 5.98
CA PHE A 244 -9.89 -52.68 6.19
C PHE A 244 -8.68 -51.74 6.20
N GLN A 245 -8.84 -50.41 6.04
CA GLN A 245 -7.74 -49.48 6.29
C GLN A 245 -8.20 -48.34 7.18
N SER A 246 -7.71 -48.39 8.43
CA SER A 246 -7.81 -47.31 9.41
C SER A 246 -7.38 -46.00 8.75
N PRO A 247 -8.25 -44.98 8.66
CA PRO A 247 -7.83 -43.67 8.20
C PRO A 247 -6.69 -43.18 9.09
N ASP A 248 -5.62 -42.69 8.48
CA ASP A 248 -4.46 -42.14 9.17
C ASP A 248 -4.87 -40.84 9.87
N LEU A 249 -5.29 -40.98 11.13
CA LEU A 249 -5.74 -39.91 12.01
C LEU A 249 -4.69 -38.82 12.19
N ASP A 250 -3.42 -39.12 11.93
CA ASP A 250 -2.32 -38.16 12.09
C ASP A 250 -2.27 -37.16 10.94
N SER A 251 -2.57 -37.58 9.70
CA SER A 251 -2.72 -36.67 8.56
C SER A 251 -3.86 -35.66 8.76
N MET A 252 -4.99 -36.12 9.29
CA MET A 252 -6.14 -35.26 9.55
C MET A 252 -5.88 -34.29 10.72
N ARG A 253 -5.18 -34.73 11.76
CA ARG A 253 -4.71 -33.86 12.85
C ARG A 253 -3.74 -32.80 12.36
N SER A 254 -2.81 -33.15 11.46
CA SER A 254 -1.87 -32.18 10.86
C SER A 254 -2.61 -31.08 10.10
N SER A 255 -3.60 -31.45 9.28
CA SER A 255 -4.40 -30.47 8.52
C SER A 255 -5.21 -29.54 9.43
N ILE A 256 -5.78 -30.06 10.53
CA ILE A 256 -6.50 -29.25 11.51
C ILE A 256 -5.54 -28.27 12.22
N ALA A 257 -4.32 -28.71 12.57
CA ALA A 257 -3.31 -27.85 13.19
C ALA A 257 -2.85 -26.72 12.25
N GLU A 258 -2.65 -27.03 10.96
CA GLU A 258 -2.32 -26.02 9.94
C GLU A 258 -3.44 -24.99 9.77
N MET A 259 -4.70 -25.44 9.71
CA MET A 259 -5.84 -24.55 9.57
C MET A 259 -6.04 -23.66 10.80
N GLN A 260 -5.81 -24.19 12.01
CA GLN A 260 -5.81 -23.40 13.25
C GLN A 260 -4.69 -22.36 13.27
N SER A 261 -3.50 -22.72 12.80
CA SER A 261 -2.36 -21.80 12.66
C SER A 261 -2.68 -20.65 11.68
N LEU A 262 -3.28 -20.98 10.53
CA LEU A 262 -3.63 -20.03 9.49
C LEU A 262 -4.72 -19.05 9.96
N CYS A 263 -5.77 -19.55 10.65
CA CYS A 263 -6.77 -18.71 11.30
C CYS A 263 -6.16 -17.80 12.39
N GLY A 264 -5.20 -18.32 13.17
CA GLY A 264 -4.47 -17.52 14.16
C GLY A 264 -3.65 -16.39 13.53
N LEU A 265 -3.04 -16.62 12.38
CA LEU A 265 -2.30 -15.61 11.63
C LEU A 265 -3.23 -14.52 11.06
N VAL A 266 -4.39 -14.91 10.53
CA VAL A 266 -5.41 -13.97 10.03
C VAL A 266 -5.93 -13.07 11.14
N ASN A 267 -6.20 -13.62 12.33
CA ASN A 267 -6.61 -12.80 13.49
C ASN A 267 -5.53 -11.82 13.92
N LYS A 268 -4.25 -12.25 14.00
CA LYS A 268 -3.14 -11.34 14.31
C LYS A 268 -3.00 -10.22 13.29
N ASN A 269 -3.22 -10.50 12.01
CA ASN A 269 -3.17 -9.48 10.95
C ASN A 269 -4.33 -8.48 11.07
N LEU A 270 -5.53 -8.93 11.46
CA LEU A 270 -6.66 -8.04 11.76
C LEU A 270 -6.38 -7.15 12.98
N ASP A 271 -5.75 -7.71 14.03
CA ASP A 271 -5.38 -6.94 15.23
C ASP A 271 -4.29 -5.90 14.92
N ILE A 272 -3.27 -6.25 14.12
CA ILE A 272 -2.24 -5.31 13.67
C ILE A 272 -2.86 -4.21 12.81
N ALA A 273 -3.78 -4.54 11.90
CA ALA A 273 -4.48 -3.56 11.08
C ALA A 273 -5.34 -2.61 11.93
N ALA A 274 -6.03 -3.13 12.95
CA ALA A 274 -6.78 -2.34 13.91
C ALA A 274 -5.85 -1.43 14.74
N TYR A 275 -4.71 -1.94 15.19
CA TYR A 275 -3.71 -1.19 15.94
C TYR A 275 -3.12 -0.03 15.11
N ILE A 276 -2.72 -0.30 13.86
CA ILE A 276 -2.19 0.73 12.95
C ILE A 276 -3.26 1.80 12.68
N ARG A 277 -4.50 1.38 12.43
CA ARG A 277 -5.62 2.31 12.22
C ARG A 277 -5.82 3.21 13.44
N ASN A 278 -5.83 2.65 14.64
CA ASN A 278 -6.01 3.41 15.87
C ASN A 278 -4.81 4.34 16.15
N GLY A 279 -3.58 3.89 15.92
CA GLY A 279 -2.37 4.71 16.08
C GLY A 279 -2.31 5.88 15.09
N THR A 280 -2.73 5.67 13.84
CA THR A 280 -2.83 6.76 12.86
C THR A 280 -3.92 7.77 13.23
N LEU A 281 -5.06 7.30 13.75
CA LEU A 281 -6.13 8.19 14.22
C LEU A 281 -5.66 9.05 15.40
N ALA A 282 -5.04 8.44 16.41
CA ALA A 282 -4.53 9.16 17.59
C ALA A 282 -3.48 10.22 17.21
N ARG A 283 -2.60 9.93 16.24
CA ARG A 283 -1.61 10.89 15.75
C ARG A 283 -2.25 12.06 14.99
N VAL A 284 -3.34 11.82 14.26
CA VAL A 284 -4.11 12.87 13.59
C VAL A 284 -4.81 13.76 14.62
N ASP A 285 -5.44 13.17 15.63
CA ASP A 285 -6.10 13.90 16.71
C ASP A 285 -5.10 14.76 17.49
N GLN A 286 -3.91 14.23 17.81
CA GLN A 286 -2.86 14.99 18.47
C GLN A 286 -2.40 16.20 17.63
N ARG A 287 -2.29 16.03 16.31
CA ARG A 287 -1.94 17.14 15.40
C ARG A 287 -3.03 18.20 15.32
N LEU A 288 -4.30 17.80 15.32
CA LEU A 288 -5.43 18.73 15.34
C LEU A 288 -5.44 19.53 16.64
N LEU A 289 -5.24 18.89 17.79
CA LEU A 289 -5.15 19.57 19.08
C LEU A 289 -3.98 20.56 19.15
N ALA A 290 -2.80 20.16 18.65
CA ALA A 290 -1.65 21.06 18.59
C ALA A 290 -1.91 22.29 17.69
N LEU A 291 -2.62 22.09 16.58
CA LEU A 291 -2.96 23.17 15.65
C LEU A 291 -4.04 24.10 16.22
N GLU A 292 -4.99 23.55 16.98
CA GLU A 292 -5.99 24.31 17.72
C GLU A 292 -5.36 25.18 18.82
N HIS A 293 -4.40 24.63 19.58
CA HIS A 293 -3.63 25.39 20.56
C HIS A 293 -2.84 26.52 19.91
N ALA A 294 -2.08 26.24 18.84
CA ALA A 294 -1.34 27.26 18.12
C ALA A 294 -2.25 28.36 17.53
N TRP A 295 -3.49 28.01 17.18
CA TRP A 295 -4.50 28.98 16.76
C TRP A 295 -4.93 29.89 17.91
N ARG A 296 -5.27 29.34 19.07
CA ARG A 296 -5.63 30.15 20.26
C ARG A 296 -4.49 31.06 20.70
N ASP A 297 -3.27 30.55 20.74
CA ASP A 297 -2.09 31.33 21.11
C ASP A 297 -1.86 32.50 20.14
N ASN A 298 -2.14 32.30 18.84
CA ASN A 298 -2.05 33.38 17.85
C ASN A 298 -3.20 34.37 17.93
N ASP A 299 -4.40 33.93 18.29
CA ASP A 299 -5.56 34.79 18.50
C ASP A 299 -5.30 35.77 19.65
N GLU A 300 -4.81 35.25 20.79
CA GLU A 300 -4.39 36.07 21.92
C GLU A 300 -3.27 37.06 21.54
N ARG A 301 -2.32 36.64 20.70
CA ARG A 301 -1.27 37.54 20.22
C ARG A 301 -1.80 38.63 19.30
N LEU A 302 -2.77 38.31 18.44
CA LEU A 302 -3.39 39.29 17.55
C LEU A 302 -4.20 40.31 18.35
N ASP A 303 -4.95 39.87 19.36
CA ASP A 303 -5.67 40.75 20.27
C ASP A 303 -4.73 41.67 21.03
N ASN A 304 -3.62 41.13 21.58
CA ASN A 304 -2.60 41.93 22.26
C ASN A 304 -1.92 42.93 21.32
N VAL A 305 -1.63 42.56 20.08
CA VAL A 305 -1.06 43.48 19.08
C VAL A 305 -2.09 44.55 18.70
N TRP A 306 -3.36 44.17 18.53
CA TRP A 306 -4.43 45.09 18.20
C TRP A 306 -4.67 46.11 19.32
N GLU A 307 -4.69 45.65 20.58
CA GLU A 307 -4.81 46.51 21.76
C GLU A 307 -3.58 47.42 21.92
N ALA A 308 -2.37 46.90 21.70
CA ALA A 308 -1.14 47.67 21.79
C ALA A 308 -1.01 48.74 20.68
N LEU A 309 -1.63 48.53 19.52
CA LEU A 309 -1.64 49.51 18.43
C LEU A 309 -2.54 50.73 18.75
N GLY A 310 -3.47 50.61 19.70
CA GLY A 310 -4.39 51.67 20.08
C GLY A 310 -5.35 52.10 18.94
N PRO A 311 -6.21 53.11 19.15
CA PRO A 311 -7.05 53.64 18.09
C PRO A 311 -6.18 54.33 17.01
N PRO A 312 -6.51 54.19 15.72
CA PRO A 312 -5.77 54.85 14.65
C PRO A 312 -5.84 56.38 14.82
N ASN A 313 -4.81 57.07 14.34
CA ASN A 313 -4.80 58.54 14.36
C ASN A 313 -5.87 59.13 13.40
N ALA A 314 -6.00 60.46 13.38
CA ALA A 314 -6.98 61.16 12.54
C ALA A 314 -6.82 60.88 11.03
N GLU A 315 -5.67 60.37 10.61
CA GLU A 315 -5.37 59.99 9.21
C GLU A 315 -5.61 58.50 8.94
N GLY A 316 -6.08 57.73 9.94
CA GLY A 316 -6.36 56.31 9.82
C GLY A 316 -5.13 55.40 9.88
N THR A 317 -3.98 55.88 10.38
CA THR A 317 -2.72 55.13 10.46
C THR A 317 -2.30 54.85 11.91
N TYR A 318 -1.64 53.72 12.15
CA TYR A 318 -1.27 53.23 13.49
C TYR A 318 0.18 53.56 13.90
N PHE A 319 0.91 54.39 13.13
CA PHE A 319 2.31 54.72 13.42
C PHE A 319 2.54 56.23 13.34
N SER A 320 2.74 56.87 14.48
CA SER A 320 3.34 58.20 14.52
C SER A 320 4.84 58.06 14.34
N ARG A 321 5.30 58.49 13.16
CA ARG A 321 6.70 58.56 12.77
C ARG A 321 7.41 59.62 13.60
N ASP A 322 7.87 59.26 14.81
CA ASP A 322 8.90 59.99 15.56
C ASP A 322 9.39 59.13 16.74
N MET A 323 10.13 58.07 16.45
CA MET A 323 11.04 57.45 17.41
C MET A 323 12.45 57.83 16.99
N GLY A 324 13.09 58.71 17.78
CA GLY A 324 14.42 59.24 17.55
C GLY A 324 15.43 58.14 17.23
N ALA A 325 16.15 58.35 16.13
CA ALA A 325 17.00 57.37 15.47
C ALA A 325 18.07 56.73 16.39
N PRO A 326 18.04 55.41 16.62
CA PRO A 326 19.26 54.62 16.69
C PRO A 326 19.72 54.28 15.27
N ASP A 327 21.04 54.33 15.04
CA ASP A 327 21.71 54.27 13.74
C ASP A 327 21.04 53.37 12.69
N GLY A 328 20.59 54.03 11.63
CA GLY A 328 19.74 53.48 10.59
C GLY A 328 20.49 52.57 9.63
N GLN A 329 20.38 51.26 9.84
CA GLN A 329 20.24 50.36 8.70
C GLN A 329 18.86 50.62 8.09
N ARG A 330 18.81 51.52 7.09
CA ARG A 330 17.65 51.65 6.22
C ARG A 330 17.40 50.28 5.59
N ILE A 331 16.45 49.53 6.13
CA ILE A 331 15.89 48.36 5.46
C ILE A 331 15.35 48.89 4.14
N ASP A 332 16.05 48.58 3.05
CA ASP A 332 15.69 49.01 1.71
C ASP A 332 14.24 48.61 1.46
N SER A 333 13.38 49.61 1.27
CA SER A 333 11.94 49.42 1.10
C SER A 333 11.63 48.49 -0.07
N ARG A 334 12.56 48.35 -1.02
CA ARG A 334 12.50 47.38 -2.11
C ARG A 334 12.60 45.93 -1.62
N VAL A 335 13.47 45.65 -0.65
CA VAL A 335 13.63 44.31 -0.06
C VAL A 335 12.41 43.93 0.75
N LEU A 336 11.84 44.88 1.50
CA LEU A 336 10.61 44.65 2.26
C LEU A 336 9.41 44.40 1.32
N LYS A 337 9.29 45.21 0.27
CA LYS A 337 8.23 45.03 -0.75
C LYS A 337 8.36 43.68 -1.46
N ALA A 338 9.56 43.30 -1.89
CA ALA A 338 9.80 42.00 -2.51
C ALA A 338 9.47 40.82 -1.58
N ARG A 339 9.71 40.97 -0.27
CA ARG A 339 9.31 39.97 0.72
C ARG A 339 7.79 39.91 0.89
N MET A 340 7.10 41.06 0.92
CA MET A 340 5.64 41.10 0.98
C MET A 340 4.99 40.52 -0.26
N ASP A 341 5.45 40.88 -1.46
CA ASP A 341 4.94 40.35 -2.73
C ASP A 341 5.13 38.83 -2.81
N LYS A 342 6.26 38.32 -2.30
CA LYS A 342 6.51 36.87 -2.20
C LYS A 342 5.55 36.20 -1.21
N LEU A 343 5.35 36.80 -0.04
CA LEU A 343 4.44 36.28 0.99
C LEU A 343 2.99 36.25 0.50
N GLU A 344 2.58 37.28 -0.24
CA GLU A 344 1.27 37.35 -0.88
C GLU A 344 1.10 36.26 -1.96
N ALA A 345 2.13 36.03 -2.78
CA ALA A 345 2.14 34.95 -3.76
C ALA A 345 2.04 33.56 -3.11
N ASP A 346 2.83 33.32 -2.06
CA ASP A 346 2.83 32.06 -1.29
C ASP A 346 1.47 31.84 -0.61
N ALA A 347 0.86 32.90 -0.04
CA ALA A 347 -0.46 32.85 0.57
C ALA A 347 -1.58 32.53 -0.46
N LEU A 348 -1.51 33.14 -1.65
CA LEU A 348 -2.42 32.84 -2.76
C LEU A 348 -2.30 31.40 -3.24
N GLU A 349 -1.07 30.88 -3.35
CA GLU A 349 -0.84 29.49 -3.72
C GLU A 349 -1.39 28.54 -2.65
N PHE A 350 -1.13 28.83 -1.38
CA PHE A 350 -1.67 28.05 -0.26
C PHE A 350 -3.21 28.03 -0.27
N LYS A 351 -3.85 29.20 -0.45
CA LYS A 351 -5.32 29.31 -0.58
C LYS A 351 -5.86 28.44 -1.72
N ARG A 352 -5.21 28.44 -2.88
CA ARG A 352 -5.59 27.58 -4.02
C ARG A 352 -5.44 26.09 -3.69
N ARG A 353 -4.39 25.69 -2.96
CA ARG A 353 -4.19 24.29 -2.52
C ARG A 353 -5.28 23.87 -1.54
N VAL A 354 -5.64 24.71 -0.58
CA VAL A 354 -6.72 24.46 0.38
C VAL A 354 -8.07 24.32 -0.33
N GLN A 355 -8.42 25.26 -1.23
CA GLN A 355 -9.67 25.17 -2.00
C GLN A 355 -9.75 23.89 -2.84
N ARG A 356 -8.65 23.46 -3.46
CA ARG A 356 -8.62 22.17 -4.19
C ARG A 356 -8.80 20.97 -3.26
N ALA A 357 -8.25 21.03 -2.05
CA ALA A 357 -8.43 19.98 -1.04
C ALA A 357 -9.89 19.94 -0.56
N GLU A 358 -10.50 21.09 -0.31
CA GLU A 358 -11.89 21.23 0.13
C GLU A 358 -12.89 20.76 -0.94
N VAL A 359 -12.66 21.10 -2.21
CA VAL A 359 -13.47 20.57 -3.32
C VAL A 359 -13.38 19.04 -3.38
N ARG A 360 -12.20 18.45 -3.12
CA ARG A 360 -12.05 16.99 -3.06
C ARG A 360 -12.78 16.38 -1.86
N THR A 361 -12.72 16.99 -0.68
CA THR A 361 -13.38 16.46 0.53
C THR A 361 -14.89 16.58 0.41
N THR A 362 -15.43 17.73 0.02
CA THR A 362 -16.86 17.94 -0.23
C THR A 362 -17.39 17.02 -1.34
N SER A 363 -16.62 16.80 -2.41
CA SER A 363 -16.98 15.81 -3.45
C SER A 363 -17.02 14.37 -2.93
N ARG A 364 -16.16 14.01 -1.97
CA ARG A 364 -16.19 12.69 -1.32
C ARG A 364 -17.37 12.58 -0.36
N LEU A 365 -17.66 13.64 0.40
CA LEU A 365 -18.78 13.69 1.34
C LEU A 365 -20.12 13.59 0.62
N ASN A 366 -20.33 14.38 -0.45
CA ASN A 366 -21.56 14.33 -1.26
C ASN A 366 -21.77 12.96 -1.92
N LYS A 367 -20.70 12.24 -2.26
CA LYS A 367 -20.80 10.85 -2.75
C LYS A 367 -21.25 9.88 -1.66
N LEU A 368 -20.86 10.12 -0.40
CA LEU A 368 -21.31 9.32 0.74
C LEU A 368 -22.75 9.63 1.13
N ASP A 369 -23.15 10.90 1.13
CA ASP A 369 -24.53 11.30 1.47
C ASP A 369 -25.55 10.82 0.44
N ARG A 370 -25.25 10.91 -0.86
CA ARG A 370 -26.10 10.30 -1.90
C ARG A 370 -26.23 8.79 -1.75
N LYS A 371 -25.21 8.13 -1.21
CA LYS A 371 -25.24 6.69 -0.92
C LYS A 371 -26.07 6.36 0.32
N ARG A 372 -26.27 7.32 1.23
CA ARG A 372 -27.04 7.14 2.47
C ARG A 372 -28.51 7.53 2.34
N GLY A 373 -28.82 8.58 1.57
CA GLY A 373 -30.19 9.07 1.37
C GLY A 373 -31.00 8.32 0.30
N GLY A 374 -30.36 7.55 -0.57
CA GLY A 374 -31.06 6.79 -1.65
C GLY A 374 -31.61 5.42 -1.25
N SER A 375 -31.65 5.10 0.05
CA SER A 375 -32.04 3.78 0.59
C SER A 375 -33.34 3.82 1.39
N GLY A 376 -34.03 4.96 1.47
CA GLY A 376 -35.18 5.16 2.37
C GLY A 376 -36.56 5.08 1.73
N ASP A 377 -36.76 5.56 0.50
CA ASP A 377 -38.12 5.82 0.00
C ASP A 377 -38.41 5.01 -1.27
N THR A 378 -38.79 3.74 -1.10
CA THR A 378 -39.57 2.99 -2.11
C THR A 378 -40.34 1.85 -1.45
N GLU A 379 -41.08 2.16 -0.40
CA GLU A 379 -42.21 1.35 0.09
C GLU A 379 -43.43 2.26 0.24
N ALA A 380 -44.23 2.37 -0.82
CA ALA A 380 -45.70 2.54 -0.82
C ALA A 380 -46.19 2.93 -2.22
N GLU A 381 -46.57 1.94 -3.02
CA GLU A 381 -47.89 1.82 -3.69
C GLU A 381 -48.06 0.43 -4.32
#